data_AF-A0A914ZAQ2-F1
#
_entry.id   AF-A0A914ZAQ2-F1
#
_cell.length_a   1.000
_cell.length_b   1.000
_cell.length_c   1.000
_cell.angle_alpha   90.00
_cell.angle_beta   90.00
_cell.angle_gamma   90.00
#
_symmetry.space_group_name_H-M   'P 1'
#
loop_
_entity.id
_entity.type
_entity.pdbx_description
1 polymer ?
#
loop_
_entity_poly.entity_id
_entity_poly.type
_entity_poly.pdbx_seq_one_letter_code
_entity_poly.pdbx_strand_id
1 'polypeptide(L)'
;MKETINKSLQSAGISQDTVKKWSSSGIPSQERTAQQATSGAMLAATAEQTYKEAGQSLQRVEKILDATKNSKDIKESIDNNTRMLAELSIQLAKSLEIASIEAVYNGQGGVISAAERAEERKFFTFGNN
;
A
#
# COMPACT_ATOMS: atom_id res chain seq x y z
N MET A 1 -7.19 -7.63 -5.21
CA MET A 1 -5.79 -7.36 -4.83
C MET A 1 -4.79 -7.94 -5.81
N LYS A 2 -4.73 -9.27 -6.04
CA LYS A 2 -3.81 -9.86 -7.06
C LYS A 2 -3.95 -9.23 -8.46
N GLU A 3 -5.18 -8.99 -8.91
CA GLU A 3 -5.46 -8.33 -10.19
C GLU A 3 -4.98 -6.87 -10.21
N THR A 4 -5.23 -6.11 -9.14
CA THR A 4 -4.78 -4.72 -8.99
C THR A 4 -3.26 -4.61 -8.97
N ILE A 5 -2.58 -5.53 -8.30
CA ILE A 5 -1.10 -5.63 -8.32
C ILE A 5 -0.61 -5.92 -9.73
N ASN A 6 -1.23 -6.88 -10.43
CA ASN A 6 -0.87 -7.18 -11.82
C ASN A 6 -1.08 -5.96 -12.74
N LYS A 7 -2.20 -5.25 -12.59
CA LYS A 7 -2.48 -4.02 -13.32
C LYS A 7 -1.44 -2.93 -13.04
N SER A 8 -1.04 -2.76 -11.78
CA SER A 8 0.00 -1.80 -11.39
C SER A 8 1.39 -2.16 -11.94
N LEU A 9 1.73 -3.45 -12.01
CA LEU A 9 2.96 -3.92 -12.67
C LEU A 9 2.90 -3.65 -14.18
N GLN A 10 1.77 -3.99 -14.81
CA GLN A 10 1.56 -3.79 -16.25
C GLN A 10 1.57 -2.32 -16.65
N SER A 11 1.03 -1.41 -15.81
CA SER A 11 1.10 0.03 -16.08
C SER A 11 2.53 0.57 -16.07
N ALA A 12 3.45 -0.10 -15.38
CA ALA A 12 4.89 0.18 -15.40
C ALA A 12 5.65 -0.57 -16.52
N GLY A 13 4.94 -1.31 -17.38
CA GLY A 13 5.54 -2.10 -18.47
C GLY A 13 6.18 -3.42 -18.00
N ILE A 14 5.93 -3.85 -16.76
CA ILE A 14 6.52 -5.06 -16.19
C ILE A 14 5.45 -6.16 -16.09
N SER A 15 5.73 -7.34 -16.64
CA SER A 15 4.85 -8.50 -16.50
C SER A 15 5.12 -9.27 -15.20
N GLN A 16 4.11 -9.98 -14.67
CA GLN A 16 4.32 -10.88 -13.54
C GLN A 16 5.36 -11.98 -13.84
N ASP A 17 5.43 -12.46 -15.08
CA ASP A 17 6.42 -13.45 -15.49
C ASP A 17 7.84 -12.89 -15.45
N THR A 18 8.01 -11.62 -15.84
CA THR A 18 9.29 -10.90 -15.71
C THR A 18 9.71 -10.78 -14.25
N VAL A 19 8.79 -10.34 -13.37
CA VAL A 19 9.06 -10.25 -11.93
C VAL A 19 9.44 -11.61 -11.35
N LYS A 20 8.70 -12.66 -11.71
CA LYS A 20 8.97 -14.02 -11.23
C LYS A 20 10.34 -14.52 -11.70
N LYS A 21 10.67 -14.30 -12.97
CA LYS A 21 11.99 -14.65 -13.54
C LYS A 21 13.13 -13.95 -12.82
N TRP A 22 12.98 -12.65 -12.56
CA TRP A 22 13.99 -11.87 -11.83
C TRP A 22 14.10 -12.30 -10.36
N SER A 23 12.98 -12.57 -9.70
CA SER A 23 12.94 -13.00 -8.30
C SER A 23 13.60 -14.35 -8.05
N SER A 24 13.68 -15.22 -9.07
CA SER A 24 14.33 -16.53 -8.98
C SER A 24 15.60 -16.62 -9.83
N SER A 25 16.19 -15.48 -10.19
CA SER A 25 17.30 -15.43 -11.15
C SER A 25 18.64 -15.85 -10.54
N GLY A 26 18.79 -15.80 -9.21
CA GLY A 26 20.09 -15.93 -8.54
C GLY A 26 21.00 -14.72 -8.76
N ILE A 27 20.55 -13.68 -9.48
CA ILE A 27 21.28 -12.45 -9.73
C ILE A 27 20.77 -11.41 -8.72
N PRO A 28 21.60 -10.99 -7.74
CA PRO A 28 21.13 -10.11 -6.66
C PRO A 28 20.47 -8.81 -7.14
N SER A 29 20.96 -8.20 -8.21
CA SER A 29 20.36 -6.98 -8.78
C SER A 29 18.98 -7.21 -9.39
N GLN A 30 18.76 -8.34 -10.05
CA GLN A 30 17.45 -8.71 -10.59
C GLN A 30 16.48 -9.06 -9.46
N GLU A 31 16.92 -9.82 -8.45
CA GLU A 31 16.10 -10.17 -7.29
C GLU A 31 15.66 -8.92 -6.51
N ARG A 32 16.56 -7.96 -6.28
CA ARG A 32 16.22 -6.67 -5.67
C ARG A 32 15.27 -5.85 -6.53
N THR A 33 15.45 -5.83 -7.85
CA THR A 33 14.52 -5.16 -8.78
C THR A 33 13.13 -5.79 -8.73
N ALA A 34 13.04 -7.12 -8.70
CA ALA A 34 11.78 -7.84 -8.55
C ALA A 34 11.09 -7.51 -7.22
N GLN A 35 11.86 -7.43 -6.13
CA GLN A 35 11.36 -7.05 -4.82
C GLN A 35 10.81 -5.62 -4.82
N GLN A 36 11.55 -4.65 -5.37
CA GLN A 36 11.09 -3.26 -5.50
C GLN A 36 9.81 -3.15 -6.33
N ALA A 37 9.76 -3.81 -7.49
CA ALA A 37 8.60 -3.80 -8.37
C ALA A 37 7.36 -4.40 -7.67
N THR A 38 7.54 -5.52 -6.97
CA THR A 38 6.46 -6.19 -6.24
C THR A 38 5.95 -5.33 -5.08
N SER A 39 6.85 -4.79 -4.25
CA SER A 39 6.47 -3.95 -3.11
C SER A 39 5.80 -2.65 -3.57
N GLY A 40 6.31 -2.01 -4.62
CA GLY A 40 5.71 -0.79 -5.19
C GLY A 40 4.32 -1.05 -5.78
N ALA A 41 4.15 -2.13 -6.54
CA ALA A 41 2.84 -2.52 -7.07
C ALA A 41 1.85 -2.90 -5.97
N MET A 42 2.32 -3.52 -4.87
CA MET A 42 1.50 -3.78 -3.68
C MET A 42 1.04 -2.49 -3.02
N LEU A 43 1.96 -1.54 -2.78
CA LEU A 43 1.62 -0.23 -2.21
C LEU A 43 0.59 0.51 -3.08
N ALA A 44 0.78 0.55 -4.40
CA ALA A 44 -0.17 1.16 -5.33
C ALA A 44 -1.54 0.47 -5.29
N ALA A 45 -1.57 -0.87 -5.27
CA ALA A 45 -2.82 -1.62 -5.17
C ALA A 45 -3.55 -1.39 -3.83
N THR A 46 -2.81 -1.28 -2.73
CA THR A 46 -3.38 -0.93 -1.42
C THR A 46 -3.95 0.48 -1.44
N ALA A 47 -3.23 1.47 -1.98
CA ALA A 47 -3.71 2.84 -2.10
C ALA A 47 -5.01 2.93 -2.93
N GLU A 48 -5.09 2.24 -4.07
CA GLU A 48 -6.31 2.19 -4.91
C GLU A 48 -7.48 1.58 -4.12
N GLN A 49 -7.24 0.48 -3.40
CA GLN A 49 -8.26 -0.16 -2.58
C GLN A 49 -8.74 0.76 -1.46
N THR A 50 -7.83 1.41 -0.73
CA THR A 50 -8.21 2.32 0.36
C THR A 50 -8.97 3.54 -0.16
N TYR A 51 -8.60 4.08 -1.32
CA TYR A 51 -9.34 5.16 -1.95
C TYR A 51 -10.81 4.76 -2.22
N LYS A 52 -11.02 3.56 -2.78
CA LYS A 52 -12.37 3.01 -3.01
C LYS A 52 -13.15 2.86 -1.70
N GLU A 53 -12.51 2.33 -0.66
CA GLU A 53 -13.14 2.12 0.64
C GLU A 53 -13.48 3.43 1.36
N ALA A 54 -12.64 4.46 1.21
CA ALA A 54 -12.91 5.80 1.71
C ALA A 54 -14.17 6.39 1.06
N GLY A 55 -14.31 6.27 -0.27
CA GLY A 55 -15.52 6.70 -0.99
C GLY A 55 -16.78 5.97 -0.50
N GLN A 56 -16.71 4.66 -0.26
CA GLN A 56 -17.82 3.90 0.31
C GLN A 56 -18.15 4.32 1.75
N SER A 57 -17.14 4.66 2.55
CA SER A 57 -17.34 5.11 3.93
C SER A 57 -17.99 6.49 3.98
N LEU A 58 -17.65 7.40 3.05
CA LEU A 58 -18.35 8.68 2.90
C LEU A 58 -19.84 8.48 2.61
N GLN A 59 -20.20 7.56 1.70
CA GLN A 59 -21.61 7.24 1.44
C GLN A 59 -22.33 6.69 2.68
N ARG A 60 -21.64 5.95 3.55
CA ARG A 60 -22.22 5.48 4.83
C ARG A 60 -22.40 6.62 5.80
N VAL A 61 -21.42 7.52 5.92
CA VAL A 61 -21.51 8.72 6.76
C VAL A 61 -22.67 9.62 6.30
N GLU A 62 -22.86 9.84 5.00
CA GLU A 62 -24.00 10.59 4.44
C GLU A 62 -25.35 9.98 4.84
N LYS A 63 -25.49 8.65 4.74
CA LYS A 63 -26.69 7.94 5.19
C LYS A 63 -26.94 8.10 6.69
N ILE A 64 -25.89 8.02 7.51
CA ILE A 64 -26.01 8.22 8.96
C ILE A 64 -26.41 9.66 9.27
N LEU A 65 -25.83 10.64 8.57
CA LEU A 65 -26.16 12.05 8.73
C LEU A 65 -27.66 12.32 8.44
N ASP A 66 -28.17 11.75 7.35
CA ASP A 66 -29.60 11.89 7.02
C ASP A 66 -30.50 11.14 8.01
N ALA A 67 -30.06 10.00 8.55
CA ALA A 67 -30.77 9.32 9.64
C ALA A 67 -30.74 10.15 10.94
N THR A 68 -29.65 10.84 11.25
CA THR A 68 -29.54 11.74 12.41
C THR A 68 -30.53 12.89 12.31
N LYS A 69 -30.65 13.55 11.14
CA LYS A 69 -31.60 14.64 10.93
C LYS A 69 -33.06 14.21 11.14
N ASN A 70 -33.37 12.95 10.85
CA ASN A 70 -34.71 12.37 10.93
C ASN A 70 -34.91 11.50 12.19
N SER A 71 -34.01 11.58 13.17
CA SER A 71 -34.09 10.78 14.40
C SER A 71 -35.33 11.15 15.21
N LYS A 72 -36.04 10.13 15.70
CA LYS A 72 -37.30 10.28 16.44
C LYS A 72 -37.10 10.77 17.87
N ASP A 73 -35.97 10.40 18.45
CA ASP A 73 -35.58 10.77 19.81
C ASP A 73 -34.06 10.92 19.95
N ILE A 74 -33.64 11.35 21.14
CA ILE A 74 -32.22 11.53 21.46
C ILE A 74 -31.44 10.21 21.47
N LYS A 75 -32.10 9.08 21.76
CA LYS A 75 -31.45 7.77 21.78
C LYS A 75 -31.05 7.35 20.37
N GLU A 76 -31.93 7.55 19.38
CA GLU A 76 -31.64 7.29 17.97
C GLU A 76 -30.53 8.22 17.44
N SER A 77 -30.55 9.50 17.84
CA SER A 77 -29.45 10.42 17.48
C SER A 77 -28.11 10.00 18.09
N ILE A 78 -28.09 9.53 19.34
CA ILE A 78 -26.86 9.05 20.01
C ILE A 78 -26.35 7.74 19.38
N ASP A 79 -27.24 6.82 19.00
CA ASP A 79 -26.86 5.60 18.28
C ASP A 79 -26.19 5.93 16.94
N ASN A 80 -26.79 6.85 16.18
CA ASN A 80 -26.22 7.34 14.92
C ASN A 80 -24.85 8.02 15.13
N ASN A 81 -24.68 8.83 16.19
CA ASN A 81 -23.36 9.40 16.52
C ASN A 81 -22.33 8.31 16.85
N THR A 82 -22.71 7.32 17.64
CA THR A 82 -21.82 6.18 17.98
C THR A 82 -21.41 5.41 16.71
N ARG A 83 -22.31 5.26 15.75
CA ARG A 83 -22.00 4.68 14.43
C ARG A 83 -21.05 5.55 13.61
N MET A 84 -21.22 6.88 13.59
CA MET A 84 -20.27 7.78 12.92
C MET A 84 -18.87 7.68 13.55
N LEU A 85 -18.78 7.62 14.89
CA LEU A 85 -17.52 7.44 15.60
C LEU A 85 -16.86 6.10 15.27
N ALA A 86 -17.63 5.03 15.11
CA ALA A 86 -17.11 3.74 14.67
C ALA A 86 -16.55 3.81 13.24
N GLU A 87 -17.26 4.44 12.31
CA GLU A 87 -16.78 4.65 10.93
C GLU A 87 -15.49 5.48 10.90
N LEU A 88 -15.43 6.57 11.67
CA LEU A 88 -14.22 7.39 11.81
C LEU A 88 -13.04 6.56 12.37
N SER A 89 -13.28 5.75 13.39
CA SER A 89 -12.24 4.90 13.99
C SER A 89 -11.70 3.89 13.00
N ILE A 90 -12.56 3.29 12.16
CA ILE A 90 -12.16 2.38 11.09
C ILE A 90 -11.32 3.12 10.04
N GLN A 91 -11.71 4.33 9.64
CA GLN A 91 -10.94 5.13 8.68
C GLN A 91 -9.56 5.50 9.22
N LEU A 92 -9.46 5.89 10.49
CA LEU A 92 -8.19 6.20 11.15
C LEU A 92 -7.26 4.97 11.19
N ALA A 93 -7.80 3.79 11.54
CA ALA A 93 -7.03 2.55 11.54
C ALA A 93 -6.45 2.24 10.14
N LYS A 94 -7.25 2.43 9.07
CA LYS A 94 -6.78 2.26 7.69
C LYS A 94 -5.71 3.27 7.28
N SER A 95 -5.84 4.52 7.72
CA SER A 95 -4.80 5.53 7.46
C SER A 95 -3.48 5.17 8.14
N LEU A 96 -3.53 4.65 9.37
CA LEU A 96 -2.34 4.18 10.09
C LEU A 96 -1.71 2.94 9.42
N GLU A 97 -2.55 2.03 8.91
CA GLU A 97 -2.10 0.88 8.12
C GLU A 97 -1.33 1.33 6.87
N ILE A 98 -1.85 2.28 6.09
CA ILE A 98 -1.14 2.82 4.91
C ILE A 98 0.19 3.46 5.32
N ALA A 99 0.20 4.32 6.34
CA ALA A 99 1.43 4.96 6.81
C ALA A 99 2.48 3.93 7.25
N SER A 100 2.03 2.81 7.83
CA SER A 100 2.90 1.68 8.20
C SER A 100 3.46 0.96 6.98
N ILE A 101 2.64 0.72 5.94
CA ILE A 101 3.07 0.11 4.68
C ILE A 101 4.08 1.02 3.96
N GLU A 102 3.84 2.33 3.91
CA GLU A 102 4.76 3.31 3.34
C GLU A 102 6.09 3.34 4.09
N ALA A 103 6.06 3.30 5.43
CA ALA A 103 7.28 3.24 6.23
C ALA A 103 8.10 1.97 5.94
N VAL A 104 7.44 0.80 5.82
CA VAL A 104 8.09 -0.46 5.44
C VAL A 104 8.68 -0.37 4.03
N TYR A 105 7.92 0.17 3.06
CA TYR A 105 8.39 0.35 1.68
C TYR A 105 9.63 1.24 1.61
N ASN A 106 9.62 2.39 2.29
CA ASN A 106 10.76 3.30 2.36
C ASN A 106 11.97 2.66 3.05
N GLY A 107 11.74 1.90 4.13
CA GLY A 107 12.78 1.12 4.80
C GLY A 107 13.41 0.07 3.88
N GLN A 108 12.61 -0.65 3.10
CA GLN A 108 13.09 -1.61 2.10
C GLN A 108 13.93 -0.91 1.03
N GLY A 109 13.48 0.24 0.50
CA GLY A 109 14.23 1.03 -0.47
C GLY A 109 15.61 1.47 0.04
N GLY A 110 15.70 1.86 1.32
CA GLY A 110 16.97 2.19 1.97
C GLY A 110 17.93 1.00 2.07
N VAL A 111 17.43 -0.18 2.45
CA VAL A 111 18.22 -1.42 2.52
C VAL A 111 18.73 -1.83 1.15
N ILE A 112 17.88 -1.77 0.12
CA ILE A 112 18.26 -2.10 -1.26
C ILE A 112 19.31 -1.14 -1.80
N SER A 113 19.15 0.17 -1.57
CA SER A 113 20.14 1.19 -1.95
C SER A 113 21.49 0.96 -1.26
N ALA A 114 21.49 0.53 0.01
CA ALA A 114 22.72 0.19 0.72
C ALA A 114 23.39 -1.06 0.14
N ALA A 115 22.60 -2.08 -0.24
CA ALA A 115 23.10 -3.29 -0.89
C ALA A 115 23.73 -2.98 -2.26
N GLU A 116 23.13 -2.11 -3.06
CA GLU A 116 23.67 -1.65 -4.35
C GLU A 116 25.03 -0.97 -4.17
N ARG A 117 25.14 -0.01 -3.24
CA ARG A 117 26.44 0.64 -2.94
C ARG A 117 27.50 -0.33 -2.43
N ALA A 118 27.11 -1.34 -1.64
CA ALA A 118 28.03 -2.35 -1.15
C ALA A 118 28.54 -3.24 -2.30
N GLU A 119 27.69 -3.54 -3.26
CA GLU A 119 28.04 -4.27 -4.48
C GLU A 119 28.96 -3.45 -5.38
N GLU A 120 28.65 -2.18 -5.64
CA GLU A 120 29.52 -1.24 -6.38
C GLU A 120 30.93 -1.17 -5.77
N ARG A 121 31.02 -1.04 -4.44
CA ARG A 121 32.32 -1.01 -3.74
C ARG A 121 33.14 -2.27 -3.97
N LYS A 122 32.53 -3.45 -3.95
CA LYS A 122 33.22 -4.72 -4.25
C LYS A 122 33.79 -4.70 -5.67
N PHE A 123 33.01 -4.25 -6.65
CA PHE A 123 33.48 -4.15 -8.03
C PHE A 123 34.70 -3.23 -8.18
N PHE A 124 34.73 -2.08 -7.50
CA PHE A 124 35.88 -1.17 -7.52
C PHE A 124 37.12 -1.72 -6.82
N THR A 125 37.00 -2.49 -5.74
CA THR A 125 38.16 -3.11 -5.08
C THR A 125 38.74 -4.31 -5.82
N PHE A 126 37.96 -5.02 -6.64
CA PHE A 126 38.49 -6.10 -7.50
C PHE A 126 39.20 -5.60 -8.76
N GLY A 127 38.89 -4.40 -9.27
CA GLY A 127 39.53 -3.82 -10.45
C GLY A 127 40.87 -3.12 -10.20
N ASN A 128 41.33 -3.04 -8.93
CA ASN A 128 42.49 -2.27 -8.51
C ASN A 128 43.62 -3.12 -7.86
N ASN A 129 43.65 -4.43 -8.14
CA ASN A 129 44.74 -5.34 -7.78
C ASN A 129 45.38 -5.95 -9.02
#